data_AF-A0A4Q5LAI1-F1
#
_entry.id   AF-A0A4Q5LAI1-F1
#
_cell.length_a   1.000
_cell.length_b   1.000
_cell.length_c   1.000
_cell.angle_alpha   90.00
_cell.angle_beta   90.00
_cell.angle_gamma   90.00
#
_symmetry.space_group_name_H-M   'P 1'
#
loop_
_entity.id
_entity.type
_entity.pdbx_description
1 polymer ?
#
loop_
_entity_poly.entity_id
_entity_poly.type
_entity_poly.pdbx_seq_one_letter_code
_entity_poly.pdbx_strand_id
1 'polypeptide(L)'
;MQNVAANMGLLPRLRAWFGLSQTGLGQCLGLSKMMVSQVERGVRGLPGRAAMPQAALTLALHSTATDPSPEPLDAQAVLQRQQACQQRANQLAFELSGMLERATWARRRLAALPTLLAALAPPGTAAPAWLATFEADARQELARSGTTAQALLRLRLAALTAEVAEAEQLLAPTK
;
A
#
# COMPACT_ATOMS: atom_id res chain seq x y z
N MET A 1 13.04 29.07 4.91
CA MET A 1 13.90 28.29 5.82
C MET A 1 15.32 28.20 5.26
N GLN A 2 16.02 29.33 5.15
CA GLN A 2 17.37 29.43 4.58
C GLN A 2 18.24 30.19 5.58
N ASN A 3 18.94 29.51 6.51
CA ASN A 3 20.12 30.08 7.22
C ASN A 3 20.85 29.15 8.21
N VAL A 4 20.74 27.82 8.12
CA VAL A 4 21.56 26.90 8.97
C VAL A 4 22.78 26.34 8.20
N ALA A 5 22.80 26.44 6.87
CA ALA A 5 23.85 25.83 6.04
C ALA A 5 25.19 26.59 6.03
N ALA A 6 25.23 27.84 6.53
CA ALA A 6 26.37 28.75 6.32
C ALA A 6 27.63 28.39 7.14
N ASN A 7 27.52 27.53 8.17
CA ASN A 7 28.65 27.18 9.05
C ASN A 7 28.91 25.66 9.15
N MET A 8 28.33 24.86 8.24
CA MET A 8 28.53 23.42 8.26
C MET A 8 29.85 23.06 7.55
N GLY A 9 30.69 22.26 8.19
CA GLY A 9 31.90 21.71 7.57
C GLY A 9 31.58 21.00 6.25
N LEU A 10 32.58 20.87 5.38
CA LEU A 10 32.39 20.32 4.03
C LEU A 10 31.84 18.88 4.05
N LEU A 11 32.34 18.01 4.93
CA LEU A 11 31.89 16.60 5.00
C LEU A 11 30.41 16.45 5.39
N PRO A 12 29.90 17.11 6.45
CA PRO A 12 28.47 17.12 6.72
C PRO A 12 27.63 17.65 5.55
N ARG A 13 28.14 18.64 4.80
CA ARG A 13 27.44 19.22 3.63
C ARG A 13 27.34 18.22 2.50
N LEU A 14 28.42 17.49 2.22
CA LEU A 14 28.40 16.39 1.25
C LEU A 14 27.41 15.31 1.69
N ARG A 15 27.41 14.91 2.96
CA ARG A 15 26.43 13.94 3.47
C ARG A 15 25.00 14.37 3.26
N ALA A 16 24.67 15.61 3.63
CA ALA A 16 23.32 16.13 3.51
C ALA A 16 22.86 16.17 2.05
N TRP A 17 23.73 16.63 1.13
CA TRP A 17 23.38 16.76 -0.28
C TRP A 17 23.21 15.41 -0.98
N PHE A 18 24.12 14.45 -0.73
CA PHE A 18 24.04 13.11 -1.34
C PHE A 18 23.16 12.12 -0.55
N GLY A 19 22.47 12.56 0.51
CA GLY A 19 21.67 11.67 1.37
C GLY A 19 22.48 10.56 2.06
N LEU A 20 23.78 10.75 2.27
CA LEU A 20 24.66 9.72 2.82
C LEU A 20 24.61 9.67 4.35
N SER A 21 24.64 8.47 4.92
CA SER A 21 25.00 8.28 6.33
C SER A 21 26.51 8.47 6.55
N GLN A 22 26.98 8.59 7.80
CA GLN A 22 28.42 8.62 8.08
C GLN A 22 29.14 7.35 7.62
N THR A 23 28.45 6.20 7.70
CA THR A 23 28.97 4.93 7.18
C THR A 23 29.07 4.97 5.65
N GLY A 24 28.04 5.48 4.96
CA GLY A 24 28.04 5.63 3.50
C GLY A 24 29.15 6.57 3.02
N LEU A 25 29.30 7.73 3.67
CA LEU A 25 30.42 8.63 3.37
C LEU A 25 31.77 7.95 3.67
N GLY A 26 31.87 7.16 4.75
CA GLY A 26 33.06 6.38 5.06
C GLY A 26 33.42 5.39 3.96
N GLN A 27 32.44 4.68 3.39
CA GLN A 27 32.65 3.78 2.25
C GLN A 27 33.17 4.54 1.03
N CYS A 28 32.59 5.70 0.70
CA CYS A 28 33.07 6.53 -0.41
C CYS A 28 34.52 7.03 -0.20
N LEU A 29 34.90 7.36 1.04
CA LEU A 29 36.21 7.92 1.37
C LEU A 29 37.27 6.87 1.75
N GLY A 30 36.90 5.58 1.86
CA GLY A 30 37.78 4.53 2.39
C GLY A 30 38.13 4.72 3.87
N LEU A 31 37.18 5.22 4.67
CA LEU A 31 37.32 5.52 6.11
C LEU A 31 36.26 4.75 6.91
N SER A 32 36.58 4.44 8.18
CA SER A 32 35.56 3.92 9.10
C SER A 32 34.59 5.03 9.52
N LYS A 33 33.37 4.65 9.94
CA LYS A 33 32.37 5.59 10.49
C LYS A 33 32.96 6.46 11.62
N MET A 34 33.75 5.86 12.51
CA MET A 34 34.39 6.57 13.62
C MET A 34 35.38 7.63 13.11
N MET A 35 36.19 7.28 12.09
CA MET A 35 37.12 8.24 11.48
C MET A 35 36.39 9.39 10.82
N VAL A 36 35.30 9.13 10.08
CA VAL A 36 34.46 10.19 9.50
C VAL A 36 33.94 11.12 10.61
N SER A 37 33.39 10.58 11.70
CA SER A 37 32.92 11.39 12.83
C SER A 37 34.02 12.22 13.50
N GLN A 38 35.25 11.70 13.60
CA GLN A 38 36.39 12.47 14.13
C GLN A 38 36.80 13.61 13.19
N VAL A 39 36.77 13.37 11.87
CA VAL A 39 37.08 14.40 10.87
C VAL A 39 35.97 15.47 10.82
N GLU A 40 34.70 15.07 10.84
CA GLU A 40 33.57 16.02 10.87
C GLU A 40 33.60 16.94 12.11
N ARG A 41 34.08 16.44 13.25
CA ARG A 41 34.25 17.22 14.50
C ARG A 41 35.54 18.03 14.55
N GLY A 42 36.40 17.95 13.54
CA GLY A 42 37.71 18.61 13.53
C GLY A 42 38.73 18.00 14.50
N VAL A 43 38.44 16.83 15.10
CA VAL A 43 39.36 16.13 16.02
C VAL A 43 40.55 15.54 15.27
N ARG A 44 40.35 15.15 14.00
CA ARG A 44 41.41 14.58 13.15
C ARG A 44 41.35 15.19 11.75
N GLY A 45 42.52 15.42 11.14
CA GLY A 45 42.61 15.80 9.74
C GLY A 45 42.17 14.67 8.80
N LEU A 46 41.66 15.03 7.62
CA LEU A 46 41.30 14.07 6.58
C LEU A 46 42.57 13.36 6.07
N PRO A 47 42.64 12.01 6.08
CA PRO A 47 43.79 11.29 5.55
C PRO A 47 43.98 11.57 4.06
N GLY A 48 45.23 11.70 3.59
CA GLY A 48 45.54 12.03 2.19
C GLY A 48 44.88 11.10 1.16
N ARG A 49 44.74 9.80 1.47
CA ARG A 49 44.04 8.83 0.60
C ARG A 49 42.56 9.16 0.35
N ALA A 50 41.92 9.90 1.26
CA ALA A 50 40.53 10.31 1.15
C ALA A 50 40.36 11.66 0.43
N ALA A 51 41.46 12.37 0.14
CA ALA A 51 41.41 13.69 -0.50
C ALA A 51 40.81 13.62 -1.92
N MET A 52 41.20 12.62 -2.72
CA MET A 52 40.69 12.47 -4.08
C MET A 52 39.19 12.15 -4.13
N PRO A 53 38.65 11.15 -3.40
CA PRO A 53 37.21 10.93 -3.33
C PRO A 53 36.42 12.13 -2.77
N GLN A 54 36.97 12.83 -1.77
CA GLN A 54 36.35 14.02 -1.20
C GLN A 54 36.31 15.18 -2.20
N ALA A 55 37.38 15.41 -2.96
CA ALA A 55 37.41 16.40 -4.04
C ALA A 55 36.41 16.05 -5.15
N ALA A 56 36.30 14.77 -5.54
CA ALA A 56 35.33 14.32 -6.54
C ALA A 56 33.87 14.55 -6.09
N LEU A 57 33.53 14.20 -4.84
CA LEU A 57 32.20 14.48 -4.27
C LEU A 57 31.94 15.99 -4.16
N THR A 58 32.96 16.77 -3.83
CA THR A 58 32.86 18.23 -3.77
C THR A 58 32.63 18.82 -5.16
N LEU A 59 33.31 18.33 -6.19
CA LEU A 59 33.07 18.76 -7.55
C LEU A 59 31.62 18.43 -7.98
N ALA A 60 31.18 17.19 -7.75
CA ALA A 60 29.82 16.75 -8.07
C ALA A 60 28.74 17.60 -7.36
N LEU A 61 28.94 17.95 -6.08
CA LEU A 61 28.06 18.88 -5.36
C LEU A 61 27.88 20.23 -6.07
N HIS A 62 28.92 20.75 -6.72
CA HIS A 62 28.87 22.06 -7.38
C HIS A 62 28.51 21.98 -8.87
N SER A 63 28.81 20.87 -9.53
CA SER A 63 28.58 20.70 -10.97
C SER A 63 27.24 20.04 -11.30
N THR A 64 26.60 19.39 -10.34
CA THR A 64 25.31 18.72 -10.58
C THR A 64 24.18 19.72 -10.42
N ALA A 65 23.25 19.73 -11.38
CA ALA A 65 22.03 20.52 -11.28
C ALA A 65 21.30 20.19 -9.97
N THR A 66 20.77 21.22 -9.31
CA THR A 66 20.19 21.08 -7.97
C THR A 66 18.96 20.18 -7.96
N ASP A 67 18.21 20.15 -9.06
CA ASP A 67 17.10 19.23 -9.29
C ASP A 67 17.42 18.37 -10.53
N PRO A 68 17.70 17.07 -10.35
CA PRO A 68 17.78 16.16 -11.49
C PRO A 68 16.40 16.08 -12.17
N SER A 69 16.40 15.84 -13.48
CA SER A 69 15.15 15.50 -14.18
C SER A 69 14.52 14.29 -13.49
N PRO A 70 13.20 14.29 -13.24
CA PRO A 70 12.53 13.12 -12.70
C PRO A 70 12.77 11.91 -13.59
N GLU A 71 12.88 10.73 -12.97
CA GLU A 71 12.94 9.48 -13.71
C GLU A 71 11.72 9.32 -14.63
N PRO A 72 11.89 8.75 -15.83
CA PRO A 72 10.75 8.49 -16.70
C PRO A 72 9.80 7.50 -16.06
N LEU A 73 8.50 7.71 -16.27
CA LEU A 73 7.46 6.79 -15.83
C LEU A 73 7.66 5.42 -16.49
N ASP A 74 7.71 4.35 -15.70
CA ASP A 74 7.68 2.97 -16.20
C ASP A 74 6.25 2.61 -16.64
N ALA A 75 5.92 2.93 -17.88
CA ALA A 75 4.61 2.67 -18.47
C ALA A 75 4.25 1.17 -18.46
N GLN A 76 5.24 0.27 -18.57
CA GLN A 76 4.98 -1.16 -18.55
C GLN A 76 4.55 -1.63 -17.15
N ALA A 77 5.23 -1.16 -16.09
CA ALA A 77 4.85 -1.46 -14.72
C ALA A 77 3.44 -0.92 -14.40
N VAL A 78 3.10 0.28 -14.87
CA VAL A 78 1.75 0.86 -14.70
C VAL A 78 0.70 0.03 -15.43
N LEU A 79 0.94 -0.38 -16.67
CA LEU A 79 0.03 -1.24 -17.45
C LEU A 79 -0.22 -2.59 -16.75
N GLN A 80 0.84 -3.23 -16.24
CA GLN A 80 0.71 -4.49 -15.51
C GLN A 80 -0.14 -4.33 -14.25
N ARG A 81 0.05 -3.23 -13.51
CA ARG A 81 -0.76 -2.90 -12.34
C ARG A 81 -2.22 -2.67 -12.72
N GLN A 82 -2.48 -1.89 -13.78
CA GLN A 82 -3.83 -1.63 -14.29
C GLN A 82 -4.56 -2.94 -14.62
N GLN A 83 -3.91 -3.84 -15.36
CA GLN A 83 -4.49 -5.14 -15.73
C GLN A 83 -4.83 -5.99 -14.50
N ALA A 84 -3.92 -6.04 -13.52
CA ALA A 84 -4.16 -6.77 -12.27
C ALA A 84 -5.35 -6.20 -11.49
N CYS A 85 -5.44 -4.87 -11.38
CA CYS A 85 -6.57 -4.21 -10.73
C CYS A 85 -7.90 -4.47 -11.46
N GLN A 86 -7.90 -4.41 -12.79
CA GLN A 86 -9.08 -4.69 -13.61
C GLN A 86 -9.56 -6.14 -13.45
N GLN A 87 -8.64 -7.12 -13.51
CA GLN A 87 -8.98 -8.53 -13.29
C GLN A 87 -9.58 -8.75 -11.90
N ARG A 88 -8.99 -8.14 -10.87
CA ARG A 88 -9.51 -8.26 -9.51
C ARG A 88 -10.86 -7.58 -9.34
N ALA A 89 -11.09 -6.43 -9.98
CA ALA A 89 -12.38 -5.74 -9.99
C ALA A 89 -13.47 -6.63 -10.62
N ASN A 90 -13.18 -7.24 -11.77
CA ASN A 90 -14.11 -8.17 -12.45
C ASN A 90 -14.45 -9.37 -11.56
N GLN A 91 -13.46 -9.95 -10.89
CA GLN A 91 -13.67 -11.06 -9.95
C GLN A 91 -14.59 -10.66 -8.79
N LEU A 92 -14.35 -9.50 -8.17
CA LEU A 92 -15.20 -8.99 -7.09
C LEU A 92 -16.62 -8.69 -7.58
N ALA A 93 -16.78 -8.13 -8.78
CA ALA A 93 -18.10 -7.88 -9.34
C ALA A 93 -18.90 -9.18 -9.52
N PHE A 94 -18.25 -10.26 -9.96
CA PHE A 94 -18.84 -11.58 -10.05
C PHE A 94 -19.16 -12.19 -8.67
N GLU A 95 -18.26 -12.07 -7.70
CA GLU A 95 -18.54 -12.52 -6.31
C GLU A 95 -19.77 -11.79 -5.73
N LEU A 96 -19.89 -10.49 -5.99
CA LEU A 96 -21.00 -9.67 -5.52
C LEU A 96 -22.35 -10.14 -6.06
N SER A 97 -22.42 -10.50 -7.35
CA SER A 97 -23.68 -10.97 -7.95
C SER A 97 -24.14 -12.27 -7.28
N GLY A 98 -23.22 -13.21 -7.03
CA GLY A 98 -23.52 -14.45 -6.31
C GLY A 98 -23.89 -14.24 -4.83
N MET A 99 -23.44 -13.16 -4.18
CA MET A 99 -23.84 -12.84 -2.80
C MET A 99 -25.29 -12.35 -2.70
N LEU A 100 -25.78 -11.62 -3.70
CA LEU A 100 -27.14 -11.09 -3.70
C LEU A 100 -28.19 -12.21 -3.70
N GLU A 101 -27.97 -13.23 -4.51
CA GLU A 101 -28.87 -14.40 -4.59
C GLU A 101 -28.86 -15.20 -3.29
N ARG A 102 -27.68 -15.51 -2.75
CA ARG A 102 -27.53 -16.24 -1.48
C ARG A 102 -28.17 -15.52 -0.32
N ALA A 103 -27.97 -14.21 -0.20
CA ALA A 103 -28.62 -13.41 0.82
C ALA A 103 -30.15 -13.39 0.67
N THR A 104 -30.64 -13.36 -0.57
CA THR A 104 -32.09 -13.41 -0.85
C THR A 104 -32.70 -14.73 -0.39
N TRP A 105 -32.07 -15.86 -0.72
CA TRP A 105 -32.49 -17.17 -0.22
C TRP A 105 -32.47 -17.24 1.31
N ALA A 106 -31.37 -16.82 1.94
CA ALA A 106 -31.25 -16.86 3.39
C ALA A 106 -32.33 -16.01 4.10
N ARG A 107 -32.67 -14.83 3.56
CA ARG A 107 -33.81 -14.03 4.07
C ARG A 107 -35.14 -14.76 3.91
N ARG A 108 -35.39 -15.39 2.75
CA ARG A 108 -36.61 -16.18 2.53
C ARG A 108 -36.72 -17.34 3.52
N ARG A 109 -35.61 -18.01 3.83
CA ARG A 109 -35.57 -19.07 4.87
C ARG A 109 -35.98 -18.52 6.24
N LEU A 110 -35.36 -17.43 6.69
CA LEU A 110 -35.71 -16.83 7.98
C LEU A 110 -37.15 -16.30 8.02
N ALA A 111 -37.65 -15.76 6.91
CA ALA A 111 -39.03 -15.28 6.81
C ALA A 111 -40.06 -16.43 6.86
N ALA A 112 -39.71 -17.62 6.37
CA ALA A 112 -40.58 -18.80 6.43
C ALA A 112 -40.57 -19.51 7.79
N LEU A 113 -39.54 -19.26 8.62
CA LEU A 113 -39.33 -19.95 9.88
C LEU A 113 -40.53 -19.89 10.85
N PRO A 114 -41.20 -18.73 11.07
CA PRO A 114 -42.36 -18.66 11.96
C PRO A 114 -43.51 -19.55 11.51
N THR A 115 -43.80 -19.59 10.21
CA THR A 115 -44.84 -20.44 9.63
C THR A 115 -44.50 -21.92 9.78
N LEU A 116 -43.24 -22.30 9.54
CA LEU A 116 -42.77 -23.68 9.70
C LEU A 116 -42.83 -24.13 11.17
N LEU A 117 -42.45 -23.26 12.11
CA LEU A 117 -42.56 -23.54 13.54
C LEU A 117 -44.02 -23.73 13.96
N ALA A 118 -44.93 -22.85 13.53
CA ALA A 118 -46.35 -22.97 13.85
C ALA A 118 -46.98 -24.26 13.29
N ALA A 119 -46.59 -24.67 12.09
CA ALA A 119 -47.12 -25.85 11.43
C ALA A 119 -46.58 -27.17 12.01
N LEU A 120 -45.32 -27.19 12.47
CA LEU A 120 -44.61 -28.42 12.86
C LEU A 120 -44.41 -28.57 14.37
N ALA A 121 -44.62 -27.50 15.14
CA ALA A 121 -44.49 -27.49 16.59
C ALA A 121 -45.71 -26.82 17.24
N PRO A 122 -46.90 -27.43 17.16
CA PRO A 122 -48.06 -26.93 17.89
C PRO A 122 -47.78 -26.80 19.40
N PRO A 123 -48.53 -25.96 20.13
CA PRO A 123 -48.27 -25.68 21.54
C PRO A 123 -48.12 -26.96 22.36
N GLY A 124 -47.02 -27.07 23.12
CA GLY A 124 -46.72 -28.24 23.95
C GLY A 124 -45.93 -29.35 23.24
N THR A 125 -45.59 -29.20 21.96
CA THR A 125 -44.71 -30.12 21.23
C THR A 125 -43.35 -29.50 20.96
N ALA A 126 -42.28 -30.30 21.06
CA ALA A 126 -40.93 -29.85 20.74
C ALA A 126 -40.77 -29.69 19.22
N ALA A 127 -40.15 -28.59 18.79
CA ALA A 127 -39.87 -28.37 17.39
C ALA A 127 -38.83 -29.38 16.85
N PRO A 128 -38.97 -29.84 15.60
CA PRO A 128 -37.96 -30.67 14.96
C PRO A 128 -36.57 -30.01 14.99
N ALA A 129 -35.54 -30.77 15.37
CA ALA A 129 -34.17 -30.26 15.53
C ALA A 129 -33.60 -29.61 14.25
N TRP A 130 -34.02 -30.08 13.07
CA TRP A 130 -33.56 -29.54 11.79
C TRP A 130 -33.96 -28.06 11.58
N LEU A 131 -35.02 -27.56 12.24
CA LEU A 131 -35.42 -26.15 12.13
C LEU A 131 -34.38 -25.22 12.76
N ALA A 132 -33.71 -25.66 13.84
CA ALA A 132 -32.61 -24.91 14.44
C ALA A 132 -31.40 -24.83 13.49
N THR A 133 -31.04 -25.94 12.83
CA THR A 133 -30.00 -25.94 11.80
C THR A 133 -30.38 -25.06 10.60
N PHE A 134 -31.63 -25.13 10.15
CA PHE A 134 -32.16 -24.32 9.05
C PHE A 134 -32.06 -22.82 9.32
N GLU A 135 -32.36 -22.39 10.55
CA GLU A 135 -32.20 -21.02 11.00
C GLU A 135 -30.72 -20.61 11.11
N ALA A 136 -29.90 -21.47 11.72
CA ALA A 136 -28.47 -21.22 11.91
C ALA A 136 -27.74 -21.05 10.57
N ASP A 137 -28.00 -21.94 9.60
CA ASP A 137 -27.43 -21.87 8.26
C ASP A 137 -27.82 -20.57 7.55
N ALA A 138 -29.08 -20.16 7.66
CA ALA A 138 -29.56 -18.92 7.04
C ALA A 138 -28.91 -17.67 7.68
N ARG A 139 -28.78 -17.64 9.01
CA ARG A 139 -28.06 -16.56 9.70
C ARG A 139 -26.58 -16.53 9.33
N GLN A 140 -25.93 -17.68 9.27
CA GLN A 140 -24.53 -17.78 8.88
C GLN A 140 -24.32 -17.31 7.44
N GLU A 141 -25.22 -17.67 6.52
CA GLU A 141 -25.15 -17.18 5.14
C GLU A 141 -25.36 -15.67 5.08
N LEU A 142 -26.30 -15.10 5.85
CA LEU A 142 -26.44 -13.63 5.93
C LEU A 142 -25.23 -12.93 6.54
N ALA A 143 -24.50 -13.55 7.45
CA ALA A 143 -23.23 -12.98 7.93
C ALA A 143 -22.19 -12.92 6.80
N ARG A 144 -22.17 -13.91 5.89
CA ARG A 144 -21.23 -14.00 4.78
C ARG A 144 -21.62 -13.19 3.55
N SER A 145 -22.90 -13.16 3.20
CA SER A 145 -23.42 -12.56 1.96
C SER A 145 -24.39 -11.42 2.19
N GLY A 146 -24.70 -11.06 3.44
CA GLY A 146 -25.62 -9.98 3.78
C GLY A 146 -25.13 -8.58 3.43
N THR A 147 -25.91 -7.58 3.85
CA THR A 147 -25.73 -6.17 3.47
C THR A 147 -24.35 -5.63 3.82
N THR A 148 -23.83 -5.94 5.01
CA THR A 148 -22.50 -5.49 5.46
C THR A 148 -21.39 -6.07 4.57
N ALA A 149 -21.41 -7.38 4.32
CA ALA A 149 -20.41 -8.03 3.48
C ALA A 149 -20.44 -7.49 2.05
N GLN A 150 -21.64 -7.29 1.49
CA GLN A 150 -21.82 -6.68 0.18
C GLN A 150 -21.29 -5.23 0.13
N ALA A 151 -21.57 -4.42 1.17
CA ALA A 151 -21.08 -3.04 1.24
C ALA A 151 -19.55 -2.96 1.27
N LEU A 152 -18.89 -3.81 2.07
CA LEU A 152 -17.43 -3.88 2.11
C LEU A 152 -16.84 -4.29 0.76
N LEU A 153 -17.47 -5.23 0.06
CA LEU A 153 -17.00 -5.68 -1.25
C LEU A 153 -17.21 -4.61 -2.33
N ARG A 154 -18.33 -3.87 -2.30
CA ARG A 154 -18.56 -2.69 -3.16
C ARG A 154 -17.54 -1.59 -2.92
N LEU A 155 -17.15 -1.32 -1.66
CA LEU A 155 -16.12 -0.33 -1.35
C LEU A 155 -14.77 -0.72 -1.97
N ARG A 156 -14.38 -2.00 -1.85
CA ARG A 156 -13.15 -2.52 -2.46
C ARG A 156 -13.20 -2.45 -3.99
N LEU A 157 -14.35 -2.79 -4.58
CA LEU A 157 -14.56 -2.65 -6.02
C LEU A 157 -14.36 -1.20 -6.48
N ALA A 158 -14.97 -0.24 -5.77
CA ALA A 158 -14.84 1.18 -6.08
C ALA A 158 -13.38 1.67 -6.02
N ALA A 159 -12.61 1.21 -5.02
CA ALA A 159 -11.19 1.54 -4.92
C ALA A 159 -10.38 0.99 -6.11
N LEU A 160 -10.60 -0.27 -6.50
CA LEU A 160 -9.90 -0.87 -7.65
C LEU A 160 -10.25 -0.16 -8.96
N THR A 161 -11.52 0.22 -9.16
CA THR A 161 -11.93 0.97 -10.36
C THR A 161 -11.31 2.36 -10.41
N ALA A 162 -11.13 3.02 -9.26
CA ALA A 162 -10.42 4.30 -9.19
C ALA A 162 -8.94 4.14 -9.53
N GLU A 163 -8.26 3.10 -9.00
CA GLU A 163 -6.88 2.80 -9.37
C GLU A 163 -6.71 2.56 -10.88
N VAL A 164 -7.63 1.84 -11.51
CA VAL A 164 -7.62 1.62 -12.97
C VAL A 164 -7.75 2.95 -13.71
N ALA A 165 -8.69 3.81 -13.32
CA ALA A 165 -8.92 5.10 -13.96
C ALA A 165 -7.70 6.05 -13.82
N GLU A 166 -7.04 6.06 -12.67
CA GLU A 166 -5.80 6.83 -12.45
C GLU A 166 -4.65 6.29 -13.31
N ALA A 167 -4.51 4.96 -13.40
CA ALA A 167 -3.51 4.34 -14.26
C ALA A 167 -3.74 4.67 -15.75
N GLU A 168 -5.00 4.74 -16.20
CA GLU A 168 -5.34 5.18 -17.56
C GLU A 168 -4.93 6.62 -17.82
N GLN A 169 -5.12 7.53 -16.85
CA GLN A 169 -4.68 8.92 -16.98
C GLN A 169 -3.16 9.03 -17.06
N LEU A 170 -2.43 8.24 -16.26
CA LEU A 170 -0.97 8.20 -16.30
C LEU A 170 -0.40 7.65 -17.63
N LEU A 171 -1.12 6.73 -18.27
CA LEU A 171 -0.74 6.14 -19.55
C LEU A 171 -1.22 6.95 -20.75
N ALA A 172 -2.12 7.91 -20.56
CA ALA A 172 -2.57 8.78 -21.64
C ALA A 172 -1.37 9.59 -22.16
N PRO A 173 -1.19 9.70 -23.49
CA PRO A 173 -0.12 10.52 -24.03
C PRO A 173 -0.34 11.97 -23.58
N THR A 174 0.59 12.52 -22.79
CA THR A 174 0.65 13.95 -22.52
C THR A 174 0.69 14.68 -23.86
N LYS A 175 -0.40 15.39 -24.17
CA LYS A 175 -0.52 16.22 -25.37
C LYS A 175 0.42 17.41 -25.31
#